data_AF-A0A9P7AT91-F1
#
_entry.id   AF-A0A9P7AT91-F1
#
_cell.length_a   1.000
_cell.length_b   1.000
_cell.length_c   1.000
_cell.angle_alpha   90.00
_cell.angle_beta   90.00
_cell.angle_gamma   90.00
#
_symmetry.space_group_name_H-M   'P 1'
#
loop_
_entity.id
_entity.type
_entity.pdbx_description
1 polymer ?
#
loop_
_entity_poly.entity_id
_entity_poly.type
_entity_poly.pdbx_seq_one_letter_code
_entity_poly.pdbx_strand_id
1 'polypeptide(L)'
;VFIISTRIFFDLDGMAAAAPIPWQQWGPSNTRLFQHPYDFKGHINGNRVLHVHHTREENRHSILHLMDFSPLAVTNRLGLGRVVKEPSATYISSTREFGEILKTSLPYVQVVFTDRKFDRASPELDDIWIDKDRIHILK
;
A
#
# COMPACT_ATOMS: atom_id res chain seq x y z
N VAL A 1 0.11 -1.64 6.82
CA VAL A 1 -0.32 -0.34 6.25
C VAL A 1 -1.79 -0.43 5.88
N PHE A 2 -2.58 0.57 6.23
CA PHE A 2 -4.02 0.65 5.95
C PHE A 2 -4.29 1.89 5.10
N ILE A 3 -4.73 1.70 3.86
CA ILE A 3 -5.00 2.77 2.90
C ILE A 3 -6.50 2.90 2.72
N ILE A 4 -7.02 4.13 2.75
CA ILE A 4 -8.43 4.46 2.55
C ILE A 4 -8.52 5.51 1.46
N SER A 5 -9.37 5.25 0.45
CA SER A 5 -9.73 6.26 -0.53
C SER A 5 -10.54 7.36 0.13
N THR A 6 -10.07 8.60 0.05
CA THR A 6 -10.79 9.76 0.59
C THR A 6 -12.06 10.10 -0.21
N ARG A 7 -12.27 9.48 -1.39
CA ARG A 7 -13.51 9.64 -2.18
C ARG A 7 -14.77 9.32 -1.38
N ILE A 8 -14.67 8.41 -0.42
CA ILE A 8 -15.79 8.06 0.47
C ILE A 8 -16.32 9.25 1.28
N PHE A 9 -15.54 10.32 1.45
CA PHE A 9 -15.98 11.53 2.14
C PHE A 9 -16.65 12.55 1.22
N PHE A 10 -16.46 12.43 -0.10
CA PHE A 10 -17.01 13.32 -1.11
C PHE A 10 -18.26 12.75 -1.79
N ASP A 11 -18.38 11.42 -1.84
CA ASP A 11 -19.54 10.71 -2.40
C ASP A 11 -20.75 10.68 -1.43
N LEU A 12 -20.63 11.28 -0.25
CA LEU A 12 -21.70 11.44 0.73
C LEU A 12 -22.45 12.74 0.47
N ASP A 13 -23.26 12.76 -0.60
CA ASP A 13 -24.17 13.87 -0.90
C ASP A 13 -25.16 14.07 0.26
N GLY A 14 -24.91 15.03 1.17
CA GLY A 14 -25.85 15.77 2.03
C GLY A 14 -26.92 15.04 2.89
N MET A 15 -27.11 13.73 2.70
CA MET A 15 -28.21 12.90 3.19
C MET A 15 -27.72 11.84 4.21
N ALA A 16 -26.39 11.69 4.36
CA ALA A 16 -25.78 10.68 5.24
C ALA A 16 -25.80 11.04 6.74
N ALA A 17 -26.65 11.98 7.16
CA ALA A 17 -26.67 12.50 8.54
C ALA A 17 -27.47 11.64 9.55
N ALA A 18 -27.89 10.42 9.23
CA ALA A 18 -28.75 9.65 10.15
C ALA A 18 -28.24 8.25 10.57
N ALA A 19 -27.40 7.57 9.79
CA ALA A 19 -26.93 6.22 10.15
C ALA A 19 -25.49 5.94 9.68
N PRO A 20 -24.61 5.41 10.54
CA PRO A 20 -23.31 4.91 10.14
C PRO A 20 -23.43 3.82 9.06
N ILE A 21 -22.71 3.96 7.94
CA ILE A 21 -22.66 2.93 6.90
C ILE A 21 -21.74 1.79 7.36
N PRO A 22 -22.22 0.53 7.44
CA PRO A 22 -21.40 -0.60 7.85
C PRO A 22 -20.18 -0.81 6.96
N TRP A 23 -19.05 -1.22 7.54
CA TRP A 23 -17.80 -1.51 6.83
C TRP A 23 -18.00 -2.41 5.61
N GLN A 24 -18.84 -3.45 5.73
CA GLN A 24 -19.09 -4.43 4.68
C GLN A 24 -19.64 -3.79 3.39
N GLN A 25 -20.24 -2.61 3.47
CA GLN A 25 -20.86 -1.91 2.33
C GLN A 25 -19.88 -0.97 1.61
N TRP A 26 -18.93 -0.35 2.32
CA TRP A 26 -18.01 0.63 1.72
C TRP A 26 -16.53 0.25 1.84
N GLY A 27 -16.13 -0.43 2.91
CA GLY A 27 -14.75 -0.71 3.28
C GLY A 27 -13.99 -1.57 2.25
N PRO A 28 -14.48 -2.77 1.88
CA PRO A 28 -13.75 -3.67 1.00
C PRO A 28 -13.26 -3.04 -0.31
N SER A 29 -14.09 -2.24 -0.99
CA SER A 29 -13.74 -1.63 -2.27
C SER A 29 -12.95 -0.32 -2.14
N ASN A 30 -13.06 0.37 -1.01
CA ASN A 30 -12.44 1.67 -0.79
C ASN A 30 -11.16 1.63 0.05
N THR A 31 -10.73 0.44 0.47
CA THR A 31 -9.53 0.28 1.27
C THR A 31 -8.55 -0.72 0.69
N ARG A 32 -7.29 -0.59 1.10
CA ARG A 32 -6.26 -1.59 0.87
C ARG A 32 -5.49 -1.85 2.15
N LEU A 33 -5.44 -3.10 2.56
CA LEU A 33 -4.59 -3.53 3.67
C LEU A 33 -3.40 -4.33 3.17
N PHE A 34 -2.27 -4.04 3.80
CA PHE A 34 -1.04 -4.81 3.67
C PHE A 34 -0.59 -5.24 5.07
N GLN A 35 -0.48 -6.55 5.24
CA GLN A 35 0.13 -7.14 6.42
C GLN A 35 1.64 -7.06 6.25
N HIS A 36 2.29 -6.21 7.03
CA HIS A 36 3.74 -6.20 7.12
C HIS A 36 4.15 -6.95 8.38
N PRO A 37 5.30 -7.66 8.36
CA PRO A 37 5.97 -8.01 9.61
C PRO A 37 6.28 -6.73 10.40
N TYR A 38 6.52 -6.89 11.71
CA TYR A 38 6.67 -5.81 12.70
C TYR A 38 7.63 -4.67 12.31
N ASP A 39 8.52 -4.88 11.32
CA ASP A 39 9.50 -3.90 10.82
C ASP A 39 9.07 -3.31 9.46
N PHE A 40 7.95 -2.61 9.40
CA PHE A 40 7.62 -1.84 8.19
C PHE A 40 8.63 -0.71 8.00
N LYS A 41 9.50 -0.82 6.99
CA LYS A 41 10.38 0.26 6.52
C LYS A 41 9.79 0.88 5.26
N GLY A 42 9.44 2.16 5.32
CA GLY A 42 8.71 2.80 4.24
C GLY A 42 8.34 4.25 4.52
N HIS A 43 7.81 4.89 3.49
CA HIS A 43 7.35 6.28 3.54
C HIS A 43 6.02 6.42 2.81
N ILE A 44 5.17 7.31 3.31
CA ILE A 44 3.87 7.63 2.72
C ILE A 44 3.86 9.12 2.38
N ASN A 45 3.57 9.45 1.12
CA ASN A 45 3.40 10.83 0.68
C ASN A 45 2.16 10.93 -0.22
N GLY A 46 1.09 11.54 0.31
CA GLY A 46 -0.19 11.65 -0.38
C GLY A 46 -0.75 10.29 -0.78
N ASN A 47 -0.92 10.07 -2.08
CA ASN A 47 -1.45 8.82 -2.64
C ASN A 47 -0.40 7.73 -2.82
N ARG A 48 0.86 7.97 -2.44
CA ARG A 48 1.97 7.04 -2.70
C ARG A 48 2.51 6.45 -1.43
N VAL A 49 2.80 5.15 -1.50
CA VAL A 49 3.43 4.37 -0.45
C VAL A 49 4.68 3.74 -1.03
N LEU A 50 5.84 4.08 -0.48
CA LEU A 50 7.09 3.38 -0.71
C LEU A 50 7.33 2.44 0.45
N HIS A 51 7.70 1.20 0.14
CA HIS A 51 8.10 0.26 1.17
C HIS A 51 9.29 -0.57 0.73
N VAL A 52 10.05 -1.04 1.71
CA VAL A 52 11.12 -2.01 1.54
C VAL A 52 10.50 -3.41 1.55
N HIS A 53 10.78 -4.18 0.52
CA HIS A 53 10.37 -5.56 0.41
C HIS A 53 11.58 -6.49 0.47
N HIS A 54 11.57 -7.42 1.43
CA HIS A 54 12.60 -8.45 1.54
C HIS A 54 12.25 -9.62 0.62
N THR A 55 13.14 -9.95 -0.31
CA THR A 55 12.92 -11.07 -1.24
C THR A 55 13.13 -12.40 -0.51
N ARG A 56 12.17 -13.33 -0.61
CA ARG A 56 12.25 -14.64 0.05
C ARG A 56 13.37 -15.53 -0.48
N GLU A 57 13.73 -15.39 -1.74
CA GLU A 57 14.70 -16.24 -2.43
C GLU A 57 16.15 -15.90 -2.10
N GLU A 58 16.45 -14.61 -1.88
CA GLU A 58 17.83 -14.18 -1.66
C GLU A 58 18.14 -13.82 -0.21
N ASN A 59 17.15 -13.52 0.65
CA ASN A 59 17.21 -13.19 2.10
C ASN A 59 18.28 -12.15 2.55
N ARG A 60 19.14 -11.73 1.63
CA ARG A 60 20.28 -10.82 1.77
C ARG A 60 19.99 -9.49 1.11
N HIS A 61 19.06 -9.46 0.15
CA HIS A 61 18.70 -8.26 -0.56
C HIS A 61 17.27 -7.82 -0.28
N SER A 62 17.11 -6.51 -0.28
CA SER A 62 15.85 -5.80 -0.25
C SER A 62 15.67 -5.05 -1.55
N ILE A 63 14.42 -4.94 -1.98
CA ILE A 63 14.03 -4.12 -3.13
C ILE A 63 12.97 -3.11 -2.67
N LEU A 64 12.86 -2.02 -3.42
CA LEU A 64 11.82 -1.02 -3.17
C LEU A 64 10.57 -1.37 -3.97
N HIS A 65 9.39 -1.28 -3.36
CA HIS A 65 8.16 -1.16 -4.13
C HIS A 65 7.49 0.18 -3.86
N LEU A 66 7.02 0.81 -4.94
CA LEU A 66 6.18 1.98 -4.89
C LEU A 66 4.75 1.57 -5.26
N MET A 67 3.79 2.01 -4.45
CA MET A 67 2.36 1.80 -4.65
C MET A 67 1.69 3.17 -4.78
N ASP A 68 1.15 3.48 -5.95
CA ASP A 68 0.44 4.73 -6.23
C ASP A 68 -1.08 4.48 -6.30
N PHE A 69 -1.80 5.02 -5.32
CA PHE A 69 -3.25 4.95 -5.19
C PHE A 69 -3.97 6.09 -5.92
N SER A 70 -3.24 6.92 -6.69
CA SER A 70 -3.84 7.97 -7.50
C SER A 70 -4.79 7.34 -8.54
N PRO A 71 -6.06 7.75 -8.59
CA PRO A 71 -6.98 7.29 -9.62
C PRO A 71 -6.49 7.61 -11.03
N LEU A 72 -5.77 8.73 -11.20
CA LEU A 72 -5.15 9.10 -12.46
C LEU A 72 -4.03 8.14 -12.84
N ALA A 73 -3.25 7.62 -11.89
CA ALA A 73 -2.22 6.62 -12.18
C ALA A 73 -2.86 5.28 -12.62
N VAL A 74 -3.97 4.90 -12.00
CA VAL A 74 -4.71 3.68 -12.36
C VAL A 74 -5.31 3.78 -13.77
N THR A 75 -5.77 4.98 -14.18
CA THR A 75 -6.39 5.22 -15.50
C THR A 75 -5.36 5.53 -16.59
N ASN A 76 -4.36 6.36 -16.32
CA ASN A 76 -3.33 6.79 -17.27
C ASN A 76 -2.07 5.93 -17.13
N ARG A 77 -2.07 4.77 -17.80
CA ARG A 77 -0.88 3.91 -17.94
C ARG A 77 0.18 4.59 -18.81
N LEU A 78 1.07 5.37 -18.19
CA LEU A 78 2.32 5.81 -18.83
C LEU A 78 3.43 4.74 -18.78
N GLY A 79 3.08 3.46 -18.54
CA GLY A 79 3.97 2.32 -18.78
C GLY A 79 4.94 1.92 -17.65
N LEU A 80 5.01 2.66 -16.54
CA LEU A 80 6.02 2.40 -15.49
C LEU A 80 5.61 1.39 -14.40
N GLY A 81 4.39 0.83 -14.44
CA GLY A 81 3.93 -0.08 -13.38
C GLY A 81 2.74 -0.97 -13.72
N ARG A 82 2.53 -1.99 -12.89
CA ARG A 82 1.39 -2.92 -12.96
C ARG A 82 0.22 -2.35 -12.16
N VAL A 83 -0.97 -2.30 -12.77
CA VAL A 83 -2.20 -2.02 -12.02
C VAL A 83 -2.61 -3.28 -11.26
N VAL A 84 -2.79 -3.16 -9.95
CA VAL A 84 -3.26 -4.24 -9.07
C VAL A 84 -4.69 -3.93 -8.66
N LYS A 85 -5.64 -4.77 -9.12
CA LYS A 85 -7.08 -4.67 -8.82
C LYS A 85 -7.61 -5.85 -8.02
N GLU A 86 -6.82 -6.92 -8.00
CA GLU A 86 -7.16 -8.17 -7.35
C GLU A 86 -7.30 -7.93 -5.85
N PRO A 87 -8.35 -8.45 -5.19
CA PRO A 87 -8.52 -8.32 -3.74
C PRO A 87 -7.38 -8.97 -2.96
N SER A 88 -6.99 -8.38 -1.83
CA SER A 88 -6.08 -8.96 -0.84
C SER A 88 -6.86 -9.35 0.41
N ALA A 89 -6.46 -10.46 1.03
CA ALA A 89 -6.97 -10.92 2.31
C ALA A 89 -5.93 -10.63 3.41
N THR A 90 -6.36 -10.05 4.53
CA THR A 90 -5.51 -9.80 5.71
C THR A 90 -6.22 -10.31 6.96
N TYR A 91 -5.48 -10.97 7.84
CA TYR A 91 -6.01 -11.51 9.09
C TYR A 91 -6.03 -10.43 10.18
N ILE A 92 -7.19 -10.19 10.79
CA ILE A 92 -7.34 -9.38 12.01
C ILE A 92 -7.21 -10.31 13.23
N SER A 93 -6.01 -10.79 13.53
CA SER A 93 -5.72 -11.44 14.81
C SER A 93 -4.21 -11.60 15.00
N SER A 94 -3.76 -11.50 16.25
CA SER A 94 -2.40 -11.89 16.66
C SER A 94 -2.19 -13.41 16.59
N THR A 95 -3.26 -14.20 16.63
CA THR A 95 -3.26 -15.66 16.49
C THR A 95 -4.00 -16.08 15.21
N ARG A 96 -3.30 -16.79 14.31
CA ARG A 96 -3.82 -17.18 12.98
C ARG A 96 -5.06 -18.10 13.03
N GLU A 97 -5.37 -18.68 14.18
CA GLU A 97 -6.36 -19.75 14.34
C GLU A 97 -7.80 -19.25 14.55
N PHE A 98 -8.00 -17.97 14.93
CA PHE A 98 -9.33 -17.40 15.23
C PHE A 98 -9.59 -16.03 14.60
N GLY A 99 -8.73 -15.59 13.67
CA GLY A 99 -8.81 -14.25 13.10
C GLY A 99 -9.85 -14.09 12.00
N GLU A 100 -10.64 -13.01 12.07
CA GLU A 100 -11.47 -12.58 10.95
C GLU A 100 -10.60 -12.18 9.75
N ILE A 101 -11.04 -12.55 8.55
CA ILE A 101 -10.35 -12.21 7.30
C ILE A 101 -11.00 -10.96 6.70
N LEU A 102 -10.24 -9.87 6.63
CA LEU A 102 -10.62 -8.70 5.84
C LEU A 102 -10.20 -8.88 4.39
N LYS A 103 -11.17 -8.78 3.48
CA LYS A 103 -10.92 -8.68 2.05
C LYS A 103 -10.98 -7.23 1.61
N THR A 104 -9.95 -6.74 0.93
CA THR A 104 -9.86 -5.35 0.46
C THR A 104 -9.29 -5.25 -0.94
N SER A 105 -9.76 -4.30 -1.75
CA SER A 105 -9.53 -4.30 -3.19
C SER A 105 -9.33 -2.92 -3.82
N LEU A 106 -9.04 -1.87 -3.02
CA LEU A 106 -8.73 -0.56 -3.57
C LEU A 106 -7.56 -0.65 -4.57
N PRO A 107 -7.77 -0.24 -5.83
CA PRO A 107 -6.77 -0.42 -6.88
C PRO A 107 -5.60 0.55 -6.71
N TYR A 108 -4.43 0.12 -7.17
CA TYR A 108 -3.22 0.94 -7.18
C TYR A 108 -2.30 0.52 -8.32
N VAL A 109 -1.36 1.40 -8.68
CA VAL A 109 -0.24 1.07 -9.56
C VAL A 109 0.94 0.64 -8.71
N GLN A 110 1.48 -0.54 -9.00
CA GLN A 110 2.68 -1.08 -8.39
C GLN A 110 3.86 -0.90 -9.32
N VAL A 111 4.94 -0.31 -8.80
CA VAL A 111 6.26 -0.27 -9.44
C VAL A 111 7.23 -1.03 -8.53
N VAL A 112 7.96 -1.98 -9.09
CA VAL A 112 8.96 -2.78 -8.37
C VAL A 112 10.33 -2.47 -8.97
N PHE A 113 11.25 -1.98 -8.15
CA PHE A 113 12.60 -1.62 -8.58
C PHE A 113 13.52 -2.84 -8.47
N THR A 114 13.46 -3.73 -9.46
CA THR A 114 14.24 -4.99 -9.46
C THR A 114 15.70 -4.80 -9.87
N ASP A 115 16.01 -3.70 -10.56
CA ASP A 115 17.34 -3.29 -10.99
C ASP A 115 18.20 -2.74 -9.83
N ARG A 116 17.57 -2.33 -8.72
CA ARG A 116 18.24 -1.81 -7.52
C ARG A 116 18.02 -2.73 -6.33
N LYS A 117 19.06 -3.50 -6.00
CA LYS A 117 19.12 -4.34 -4.81
C LYS A 117 19.92 -3.63 -3.72
N PHE A 118 19.41 -3.69 -2.50
CA PHE A 118 20.06 -3.14 -1.31
C PHE A 118 20.34 -4.27 -0.34
N ASP A 119 21.45 -4.20 0.38
CA ASP A 119 21.70 -5.15 1.46
C ASP A 119 20.62 -5.02 2.54
N ARG A 120 20.14 -6.17 3.03
CA ARG A 120 19.03 -6.23 4.00
C ARG A 120 19.34 -5.46 5.29
N ALA A 121 20.60 -5.50 5.71
CA ALA A 121 21.09 -4.81 6.90
C ALA A 121 21.61 -3.40 6.62
N SER A 122 21.40 -2.88 5.40
CA SER A 122 21.86 -1.53 5.05
C SER A 122 21.10 -0.47 5.86
N PRO A 123 21.82 0.42 6.58
CA PRO A 123 21.19 1.54 7.27
C PRO A 123 20.59 2.56 6.29
N GLU A 124 21.03 2.57 5.02
CA GLU A 124 20.48 3.45 3.97
C GLU A 124 18.96 3.25 3.77
N LEU A 125 18.44 2.06 4.12
CA LEU A 125 17.02 1.73 3.99
C LEU A 125 16.16 2.19 5.18
N ASP A 126 16.78 2.69 6.25
CA ASP A 126 16.06 3.18 7.43
C ASP A 126 15.43 4.56 7.16
N ASP A 127 16.09 5.38 6.33
CA ASP A 127 15.68 6.75 6.03
C ASP A 127 15.36 6.96 4.53
N ILE A 128 14.44 6.16 4.02
CA ILE A 128 13.88 6.35 2.67
C ILE A 128 12.71 7.32 2.70
N TRP A 129 12.64 8.23 1.73
CA TRP A 129 11.45 9.08 1.54
C TRP A 129 11.10 9.29 0.07
N ILE A 130 9.85 9.67 -0.16
CA ILE A 130 9.32 9.99 -1.49
C ILE A 130 8.99 11.49 -1.51
N ASP A 131 9.49 12.19 -2.51
CA ASP A 131 8.98 13.50 -2.93
C ASP A 131 8.16 13.36 -4.23
N LYS A 132 7.70 14.46 -4.83
CA LYS A 132 6.88 14.51 -6.04
C LYS A 132 7.28 13.50 -7.10
N ASP A 133 8.54 13.45 -7.51
CA ASP A 133 8.97 12.61 -8.63
C ASP A 133 10.20 11.74 -8.30
N ARG A 134 10.62 11.75 -7.04
CA ARG A 134 11.92 11.21 -6.62
C ARG A 134 11.79 10.39 -5.37
N ILE A 135 12.54 9.28 -5.36
CA ILE A 135 12.83 8.53 -4.15
C ILE A 135 14.21 8.95 -3.69
N HIS A 136 14.33 9.34 -2.43
CA HIS A 136 15.61 9.64 -1.80
C HIS A 136 15.95 8.55 -0.81
N ILE A 137 17.25 8.28 -0.75
CA ILE A 137 17.86 7.31 0.12
C ILE A 137 19.02 8.06 0.74
N LEU A 138 18.95 8.32 2.04
CA LEU A 138 20.03 8.99 2.76
C LEU A 138 21.17 7.98 2.97
N LYS A 139 22.39 8.44 2.71
CA LYS A 139 23.64 7.66 2.83
C LYS A 139 24.46 8.20 3.98
#